data_AF-A0A525C582-F1
#
_entry.id   AF-A0A525C582-F1
#
_cell.length_a   1.000
_cell.length_b   1.000
_cell.length_c   1.000
_cell.angle_alpha   90.00
_cell.angle_beta   90.00
_cell.angle_gamma   90.00
#
_symmetry.space_group_name_H-M   'P 1'
#
loop_
_entity.id
_entity.type
_entity.pdbx_description
1 polymer ?
#
loop_
_entity_poly.entity_id
_entity_poly.type
_entity_poly.pdbx_seq_one_letter_code
_entity_poly.pdbx_strand_id
1 'polypeptide(L)' 'MKIIHMSDLHVGHEDLGDRFKTIAMNLIFEKGDKADEYVIIITGDLVDDANNP' A
#
# COMPACT_ATOMS: atom_id res chain seq x y z
N MET A 1 16.44 -5.40 8.34
CA MET A 1 15.23 -4.56 8.26
C MET A 1 15.30 -3.73 6.99
N LYS A 2 14.32 -3.91 6.11
CA LYS A 2 14.15 -3.21 4.82
C LYS A 2 12.82 -2.46 4.88
N ILE A 3 12.76 -1.28 4.27
CA ILE A 3 11.56 -0.43 4.31
C ILE A 3 10.99 -0.33 2.90
N ILE A 4 9.69 -0.60 2.77
CA ILE A 4 8.91 -0.27 1.59
C ILE A 4 8.02 0.91 1.99
N HIS A 5 8.27 2.06 1.39
CA HIS A 5 7.53 3.29 1.69
C HIS A 5 6.59 3.61 0.52
N MET A 6 5.31 3.82 0.83
CA MET A 6 4.27 4.22 -0.11
C MET A 6 3.63 5.51 0.39
N SER A 7 3.29 6.43 -0.52
CA SER A 7 2.63 7.69 -0.19
C SER A 7 1.42 7.90 -1.10
N ASP A 8 0.44 8.66 -0.61
CA ASP A 8 -0.68 9.21 -1.39
C ASP A 8 -1.48 8.10 -2.10
N LEU A 9 -2.06 7.24 -1.27
CA LEU A 9 -2.82 6.08 -1.73
C LEU A 9 -4.14 6.51 -2.37
N HIS A 10 -4.76 7.59 -1.91
CA HIS A 10 -6.02 8.14 -2.46
C HIS A 10 -7.15 7.10 -2.51
N VAL A 11 -7.41 6.38 -1.41
CA VAL A 11 -8.50 5.40 -1.32
C VAL A 11 -9.83 6.07 -1.69
N GLY A 12 -10.48 5.52 -2.71
CA GLY A 12 -11.65 6.10 -3.36
C GLY A 12 -11.43 6.43 -4.84
N HIS A 13 -10.17 6.60 -5.26
CA HIS A 13 -9.81 6.83 -6.66
C HIS A 13 -10.11 5.61 -7.54
N GLU A 14 -10.54 5.88 -8.78
CA GLU A 14 -10.82 4.85 -9.80
C GLU A 14 -9.61 3.92 -10.00
N ASP A 15 -9.89 2.62 -10.15
CA ASP A 15 -8.92 1.53 -10.35
C ASP A 15 -7.88 1.31 -9.25
N LEU A 16 -7.86 2.11 -8.18
CA LEU A 16 -6.87 1.97 -7.12
C LEU A 16 -6.94 0.59 -6.45
N GLY A 17 -8.14 0.09 -6.17
CA GLY A 17 -8.32 -1.20 -5.49
C GLY A 17 -7.64 -2.35 -6.22
N ASP A 18 -7.83 -2.43 -7.54
CA ASP A 18 -7.23 -3.49 -8.36
C ASP A 18 -5.70 -3.32 -8.49
N ARG A 19 -5.23 -2.08 -8.63
CA ARG A 19 -3.79 -1.77 -8.69
C ARG A 19 -3.09 -2.09 -7.38
N PHE A 20 -3.67 -1.66 -6.25
CA PHE A 20 -3.11 -1.91 -4.92
C PHE A 20 -3.13 -3.40 -4.58
N LYS A 21 -4.21 -4.11 -4.94
CA LYS A 21 -4.28 -5.58 -4.81
C LYS A 21 -3.16 -6.26 -5.60
N THR A 22 -2.88 -5.81 -6.82
CA THR A 22 -1.79 -6.35 -7.65
C THR A 22 -0.44 -6.12 -6.98
N ILE A 23 -0.19 -4.92 -6.44
CA ILE A 23 1.04 -4.63 -5.68
C ILE A 23 1.17 -5.55 -4.47
N ALA A 24 0.10 -5.70 -3.67
CA ALA A 24 0.09 -6.57 -2.50
C ALA A 24 0.37 -8.03 -2.87
N MET A 25 -0.25 -8.54 -3.94
CA MET A 25 -0.01 -9.91 -4.43
C MET A 25 1.43 -10.13 -4.88
N ASN A 26 2.02 -9.16 -5.58
CA ASN A 26 3.42 -9.23 -5.98
C ASN A 26 4.37 -9.19 -4.78
N LEU A 27 4.07 -8.37 -3.76
CA LEU A 27 4.85 -8.34 -2.52
C LEU A 27 4.79 -9.66 -1.76
N ILE A 28 3.61 -10.28 -1.67
CA ILE A 28 3.44 -11.60 -1.06
C ILE A 28 4.24 -12.64 -1.84
N PHE A 29 4.13 -12.66 -3.17
CA PHE A 29 4.81 -13.62 -4.02
C PHE A 29 6.34 -13.48 -3.96
N GLU A 30 6.87 -12.26 -4.00
CA GLU A 30 8.32 -12.03 -4.04
C GLU A 30 9.00 -12.02 -2.68
N LYS A 31 8.29 -11.58 -1.62
CA LYS A 31 8.88 -11.26 -0.31
C LYS A 31 8.25 -12.04 0.84
N GLY A 32 7.19 -12.82 0.59
CA GLY A 32 6.42 -13.53 1.62
C GLY A 32 7.26 -14.44 2.51
N ASP A 33 8.23 -15.13 1.92
CA ASP A 33 9.14 -16.06 2.61
C ASP A 33 10.05 -15.38 3.65
N LYS A 34 10.13 -14.04 3.62
CA LYS A 34 11.02 -13.22 4.45
C LYS A 34 10.30 -11.99 5.01
N ALA A 35 8.99 -12.11 5.27
CA ALA A 35 8.15 -10.98 5.67
C ALA A 35 8.68 -10.25 6.92
N ASP A 36 9.31 -10.96 7.84
CA ASP A 36 9.95 -10.43 9.05
C ASP A 36 11.14 -9.49 8.78
N GLU A 37 11.72 -9.53 7.57
CA GLU A 37 12.77 -8.59 7.18
C GLU A 37 12.22 -7.21 6.77
N TYR A 38 10.92 -7.07 6.51
CA TYR A 38 10.33 -5.88 5.91
C TYR A 38 9.39 -5.12 6.85
N VAL A 39 9.44 -3.79 6.75
CA VAL A 39 8.42 -2.89 7.31
C VAL A 39 7.82 -2.11 6.14
N ILE A 40 6.49 -2.17 6.02
CA ILE A 40 5.75 -1.38 5.04
C ILE A 40 5.21 -0.15 5.76
N ILE A 41 5.55 1.03 5.23
CA ILE A 41 5.10 2.32 5.76
C ILE A 41 4.24 2.97 4.67
N ILE A 42 3.01 3.35 5.03
CA ILE A 42 2.10 4.09 4.16
C ILE A 42 1.90 5.47 4.79
N THR A 43 2.19 6.53 4.04
CA THR A 43 2.07 7.93 4.46
C THR A 43 1.25 8.74 3.46
N GLY A 44 1.09 10.05 3.70
CA GLY A 44 0.35 10.94 2.81
C GLY A 44 -1.16 10.70 2.87
N ASP A 45 -1.85 10.99 1.78
CA ASP A 45 -3.31 10.92 1.72
C ASP A 45 -3.79 9.48 1.60
N LEU A 46 -4.35 8.96 2.69
CA LEU A 46 -4.90 7.61 2.70
C LEU A 46 -6.21 7.54 1.92
N VAL A 47 -7.06 8.56 1.99
CA VAL A 47 -8.37 8.67 1.34
C VAL A 47 -8.44 10.00 0.59
N ASP A 48 -9.18 10.05 -0.53
CA ASP A 48 -9.26 11.25 -1.38
C ASP A 48 -9.94 12.46 -0.70
N ASP A 49 -10.94 12.20 0.13
CA ASP A 49 -11.64 13.25 0.86
C ASP A 49 -11.87 12.84 2.31
N ALA A 50 -11.00 13.31 3.20
CA ALA A 50 -11.14 13.14 4.64
C ALA A 50 -12.04 14.21 5.29
N ASN A 51 -12.60 15.14 4.50
CA ASN A 51 -13.39 16.27 5.02
C ASN A 51 -14.89 16.00 5.10
N ASN A 52 -15.37 14.81 4.70
CA ASN A 52 -16.76 14.39 4.92
C ASN A 52 -16.84 13.31 6.03
N PRO A 53 -17.15 13.72 7.28
CA PRO A 53 -17.31 12.82 8.44
C PRO A 53 -18.63 12.04 8.44
#